data_AF-A0A7S0FG99-F1
#
_entry.id   AF-A0A7S0FG99-F1
#
_cell.length_a   1.000
_cell.length_b   1.000
_cell.length_c   1.000
_cell.angle_alpha   90.00
_cell.angle_beta   90.00
_cell.angle_gamma   90.00
#
_symmetry.space_group_name_H-M   'P 1'
#
loop_
_entity.id
_entity.type
_entity.pdbx_description
1 polymer ?
#
loop_
_entity_poly.entity_id
_entity_poly.type
_entity_poly.pdbx_seq_one_letter_code
_entity_poly.pdbx_strand_id
1 'polypeptide(L)'
;QGQAALPRPRARAALPARNGSAVPALRVLAGGDKATAMESKRSFNDEMGYLTRETDTLYHIKPGFVSNMNVPGRFYVNSHLERLMFDELRSFTRQSANVGGFLPAVKQIGNVAALPGIVKYSIGLPDVHSGYGFAIGNIAAFDMGKPEAVVSPGGVGFDINCGVRLVRTNLLYSDVEPVKERLAQSLFDHIPVGVGSQGIIPTKAQDMEEALQLGIDWSLREGYAWPEDKEHCEEYGRMLGADPNKVSSRAKKRGLPQLGT
;
A
#
# COMPACT_ATOMS: atom_id res chain seq x y z
N GLN A 1 -31.32 -55.38 -27.55
CA GLN A 1 -30.03 -54.86 -27.04
C GLN A 1 -29.58 -53.76 -28.01
N GLY A 2 -30.09 -52.54 -27.94
CA GLY A 2 -29.87 -51.57 -26.87
C GLY A 2 -28.65 -50.67 -27.17
N GLN A 3 -28.55 -50.08 -28.37
CA GLN A 3 -27.53 -49.07 -28.68
C GLN A 3 -27.95 -47.74 -28.06
N ALA A 4 -27.29 -47.33 -26.97
CA ALA A 4 -27.47 -46.03 -26.36
C ALA A 4 -26.63 -44.98 -27.12
N ALA A 5 -27.32 -44.04 -27.75
CA ALA A 5 -26.72 -42.87 -28.37
C ALA A 5 -26.17 -41.89 -27.31
N LEU A 6 -24.94 -41.43 -27.52
CA LEU A 6 -24.30 -40.37 -26.72
C LEU A 6 -25.08 -39.04 -26.84
N PRO A 7 -25.24 -38.26 -25.76
CA PRO A 7 -25.96 -37.01 -25.80
C PRO A 7 -25.15 -35.94 -26.55
N ARG A 8 -25.80 -35.28 -27.52
CA ARG A 8 -25.26 -34.12 -28.25
C ARG A 8 -25.08 -32.91 -27.30
N PRO A 9 -24.08 -32.04 -27.52
CA PRO A 9 -23.90 -30.84 -26.72
C PRO A 9 -25.09 -29.90 -26.90
N ARG A 10 -25.69 -29.45 -25.78
CA ARG A 10 -26.71 -28.40 -25.79
C ARG A 10 -26.07 -27.09 -26.28
N ALA A 11 -26.70 -26.48 -27.28
CA ALA A 11 -26.35 -25.15 -27.76
C ALA A 11 -26.34 -24.16 -26.58
N ARG A 12 -25.23 -23.42 -26.43
CA ARG A 12 -25.16 -22.27 -25.51
C ARG A 12 -26.19 -21.23 -25.96
N ALA A 13 -27.15 -20.93 -25.10
CA ALA A 13 -27.99 -19.74 -25.25
C ALA A 13 -27.08 -18.50 -25.18
N ALA A 14 -27.14 -17.67 -26.22
CA ALA A 14 -26.45 -16.39 -26.25
C ALA A 14 -27.06 -15.46 -25.18
N LEU A 15 -26.25 -15.04 -24.20
CA LEU A 15 -26.60 -13.97 -23.28
C LEU A 15 -26.62 -12.65 -24.06
N PRO A 16 -27.61 -11.77 -23.86
CA PRO A 16 -27.68 -10.50 -24.56
C PRO A 16 -26.51 -9.60 -24.15
N ALA A 17 -25.93 -8.93 -25.15
CA ALA A 17 -24.89 -7.93 -24.98
C ALA A 17 -25.35 -6.86 -23.97
N ARG A 18 -24.72 -6.82 -22.79
CA ARG A 18 -24.87 -5.68 -21.89
C ARG A 18 -24.05 -4.54 -22.47
N ASN A 19 -24.75 -3.48 -22.88
CA ASN A 19 -24.16 -2.18 -23.18
C ASN A 19 -23.23 -1.78 -22.03
N GLY A 20 -21.93 -1.76 -22.31
CA GLY A 20 -20.92 -1.28 -21.38
C GLY A 20 -21.08 0.21 -21.18
N SER A 21 -21.73 0.60 -20.07
CA SER A 21 -21.53 1.93 -19.52
C SER A 21 -20.05 2.04 -19.16
N ALA A 22 -19.34 2.92 -19.86
CA ALA A 22 -17.95 3.22 -19.58
C ALA A 22 -17.80 3.58 -18.09
N VAL A 23 -17.05 2.77 -17.35
CA VAL A 23 -16.55 3.16 -16.03
C VAL A 23 -15.66 4.40 -16.25
N PRO A 24 -15.92 5.54 -15.61
CA PRO A 24 -15.11 6.73 -15.82
C PRO A 24 -13.66 6.41 -15.47
N ALA A 25 -12.75 6.68 -16.41
CA ALA A 25 -11.33 6.57 -16.18
C ALA A 25 -10.96 7.38 -14.93
N LEU A 26 -10.17 6.75 -14.05
CA LEU A 26 -9.58 7.34 -12.86
C LEU A 26 -8.95 8.69 -13.26
N ARG A 27 -9.55 9.80 -12.82
CA ARG A 27 -9.04 11.14 -13.07
C ARG A 27 -7.80 11.28 -12.18
N VAL A 28 -6.63 11.01 -12.74
CA VAL A 28 -5.37 11.49 -12.18
C VAL A 28 -5.53 13.00 -12.08
N LEU A 29 -5.68 13.52 -10.86
CA LEU A 29 -5.65 14.95 -10.60
C LEU A 29 -4.21 15.44 -10.83
N ALA A 30 -3.80 15.50 -12.10
CA ALA A 30 -2.81 16.48 -12.51
C ALA A 30 -3.47 17.84 -12.26
N GLY A 31 -2.85 18.63 -11.38
CA GLY A 31 -3.41 19.86 -10.83
C GLY A 31 -4.08 20.72 -11.88
N GLY A 32 -5.36 21.00 -11.67
CA GLY A 32 -6.08 22.00 -12.46
C GLY A 32 -5.59 23.40 -12.10
N ASP A 33 -5.40 24.21 -13.14
CA ASP A 33 -5.02 25.62 -13.10
C ASP A 33 -5.85 26.42 -12.10
N LYS A 34 -5.30 26.59 -10.90
CA LYS A 34 -5.44 27.82 -10.13
C LYS A 34 -4.04 28.26 -9.82
N ALA A 35 -3.64 29.41 -10.36
CA ALA A 35 -2.45 30.11 -9.92
C ALA A 35 -2.61 30.41 -8.42
N THR A 36 -2.13 29.50 -7.58
CA THR A 36 -1.99 29.73 -6.14
C THR A 36 -0.95 30.82 -5.99
N ALA A 37 -1.39 31.95 -5.43
CA ALA A 37 -0.47 32.95 -4.88
C ALA A 37 0.63 32.21 -4.12
N MET A 38 1.87 32.48 -4.48
CA MET A 38 3.03 31.85 -3.88
C MET A 38 3.03 32.22 -2.39
N GLU A 39 2.46 31.35 -1.55
CA GLU A 39 2.41 31.55 -0.11
C GLU A 39 3.83 31.82 0.37
N SER A 40 4.03 32.97 1.02
CA SER A 40 5.30 33.33 1.64
C SER A 40 5.77 32.17 2.52
N LYS A 41 7.02 31.73 2.33
CA LYS A 41 7.57 30.58 3.03
C LYS A 41 7.62 30.89 4.54
N ARG A 42 6.79 30.20 5.33
CA ARG A 42 6.74 30.31 6.79
C ARG A 42 8.07 29.91 7.43
N SER A 43 8.44 30.61 8.50
CA SER A 43 9.57 30.22 9.35
C SER A 43 9.24 28.95 10.15
N PHE A 44 10.26 28.30 10.72
CA PHE A 44 10.04 27.15 11.61
C PHE A 44 9.10 27.49 12.78
N ASN A 45 9.22 28.69 13.36
CA ASN A 45 8.38 29.09 14.48
C ASN A 45 6.92 29.31 14.04
N ASP A 46 6.70 29.87 12.85
CA ASP A 46 5.36 30.04 12.29
C ASP A 46 4.70 28.68 12.05
N GLU A 47 5.47 27.70 11.55
CA GLU A 47 5.00 26.33 11.36
C GLU A 47 4.66 25.65 12.69
N MET A 48 5.52 25.79 13.70
CA MET A 48 5.29 25.24 15.04
C MET A 48 4.04 25.82 15.72
N GLY A 49 3.60 27.04 15.37
CA GLY A 49 2.36 27.63 15.90
C GLY A 49 1.09 26.81 15.60
N TYR A 50 1.14 25.96 14.57
CA TYR A 50 0.05 25.05 14.21
C TYR A 50 0.14 23.69 14.89
N LEU A 51 1.25 23.38 15.56
CA LEU A 51 1.49 22.09 16.18
C LEU A 51 1.30 22.22 17.70
N THR A 52 0.41 21.40 18.26
CA THR A 52 0.16 21.39 19.71
C THR A 52 0.30 19.98 20.26
N ARG A 53 1.17 19.84 21.26
CA ARG A 53 1.28 18.61 22.04
C ARG A 53 0.04 18.49 22.93
N GLU A 54 -0.70 17.39 22.81
CA GLU A 54 -1.86 17.09 23.65
C GLU A 54 -1.48 16.14 24.79
N THR A 55 -0.64 15.14 24.52
CA THR A 55 -0.18 14.18 25.53
C THR A 55 1.33 13.94 25.41
N ASP A 56 1.86 13.03 26.22
CA ASP A 56 3.26 12.62 26.16
C ASP A 56 3.68 12.04 24.80
N THR A 57 2.71 11.58 24.01
CA THR A 57 2.94 10.91 22.73
C THR A 57 2.13 11.46 21.57
N LEU A 58 1.24 12.44 21.77
CA LEU A 58 0.31 12.89 20.72
C LEU A 58 0.49 14.38 20.41
N TYR A 59 0.65 14.68 19.13
CA TYR A 59 0.61 16.02 18.57
C TYR A 59 -0.59 16.21 17.65
N HIS A 60 -1.16 17.40 17.67
CA HIS A 60 -2.21 17.86 16.77
C HIS A 60 -1.66 18.86 15.79
N ILE A 61 -2.09 18.73 14.53
CA ILE A 61 -1.84 19.68 13.45
C ILE A 61 -3.15 20.44 13.23
N LYS A 62 -3.15 21.72 13.56
CA LYS A 62 -4.32 22.59 13.40
C LYS A 62 -4.64 22.82 11.92
N PRO A 63 -5.93 22.94 11.54
CA PRO A 63 -6.31 23.42 10.22
C PRO A 63 -5.61 24.76 9.89
N GLY A 64 -5.23 24.94 8.62
CA GLY A 64 -4.40 26.07 8.19
C GLY A 64 -2.89 25.82 8.26
N PHE A 65 -2.44 24.70 8.86
CA PHE A 65 -1.05 24.25 8.69
C PHE A 65 -0.74 23.96 7.22
N VAL A 66 -1.72 23.43 6.50
CA VAL A 66 -1.83 23.49 5.04
C VAL A 66 -3.15 24.21 4.76
N SER A 67 -3.16 25.18 3.83
CA SER A 67 -4.25 26.16 3.74
C SER A 67 -5.61 25.58 3.36
N ASN A 68 -5.63 24.43 2.67
CA ASN A 68 -6.85 23.75 2.22
C ASN A 68 -7.17 22.47 3.02
N MET A 69 -6.72 22.35 4.27
CA MET A 69 -7.07 21.21 5.13
C MET A 69 -8.58 21.10 5.35
N ASN A 70 -9.17 19.93 5.04
CA ASN A 70 -10.57 19.59 5.32
C ASN A 70 -10.76 19.09 6.75
N VAL A 71 -9.74 18.45 7.30
CA VAL A 71 -9.70 17.92 8.67
C VAL A 71 -8.38 18.30 9.36
N PRO A 72 -8.31 18.32 10.70
CA PRO A 72 -7.02 18.40 11.40
C PRO A 72 -6.13 17.18 11.14
N GLY A 73 -4.83 17.32 11.39
CA GLY A 73 -3.88 16.21 11.41
C GLY A 73 -3.54 15.79 12.85
N ARG A 74 -3.01 14.58 13.01
CA ARG A 74 -2.42 14.08 14.25
C ARG A 74 -1.17 13.29 13.94
N PHE A 75 -0.21 13.27 14.85
CA PHE A 75 0.88 12.30 14.78
C PHE A 75 1.29 11.87 16.18
N TYR A 76 1.76 10.62 16.28
CA TYR A 76 2.16 10.03 17.54
C TYR A 76 3.67 9.94 17.61
N VAL A 77 4.32 10.62 18.54
CA VAL A 77 5.76 10.51 18.80
C VAL A 77 6.07 10.73 20.27
N ASN A 78 6.98 9.93 20.82
CA ASN A 78 7.54 10.20 22.15
C ASN A 78 8.65 11.27 22.06
N SER A 79 9.23 11.62 23.20
CA SER A 79 10.32 12.61 23.28
C SER A 79 11.56 12.27 22.45
N HIS A 80 11.82 10.99 22.19
CA HIS A 80 12.98 10.56 21.40
C HIS A 80 12.75 10.76 19.91
N LEU A 81 11.54 10.43 19.43
CA LEU A 81 11.15 10.50 18.02
C LEU A 81 10.76 11.92 17.58
N GLU A 82 10.28 12.73 18.52
CA GLU A 82 9.89 14.13 18.29
C GLU A 82 10.99 14.94 17.59
N ARG A 83 12.24 14.74 18.03
CA ARG A 83 13.39 15.42 17.44
C ARG A 83 13.50 15.14 15.94
N LEU A 84 13.33 13.89 15.52
CA LEU A 84 13.43 13.49 14.11
C LEU A 84 12.35 14.18 13.27
N MET A 85 11.12 14.23 13.78
CA MET A 85 9.99 14.91 13.13
C MET A 85 10.25 16.40 12.92
N PHE A 86 10.78 17.08 13.93
CA PHE A 86 11.02 18.52 13.85
C PHE A 86 12.32 18.90 13.17
N ASP A 87 13.31 18.02 13.12
CA ASP A 87 14.53 18.22 12.35
C ASP A 87 14.23 18.21 10.84
N GLU A 88 13.30 17.38 10.36
CA GLU A 88 12.80 17.45 8.97
C GLU A 88 12.13 18.81 8.67
N LEU A 89 11.20 19.24 9.52
CA LEU A 89 10.48 20.51 9.36
C LEU A 89 11.43 21.73 9.43
N ARG A 90 12.40 21.70 10.34
CA ARG A 90 13.44 22.73 10.48
C ARG A 90 14.35 22.78 9.25
N SER A 91 14.72 21.63 8.71
CA SER A 91 15.52 21.56 7.48
C SER A 91 14.77 22.16 6.30
N PHE A 92 13.50 21.80 6.11
CA PHE A 92 12.64 22.34 5.06
C PHE A 92 12.48 23.86 5.13
N THR A 93 12.26 24.41 6.33
CA THR A 93 12.09 25.87 6.51
C THR A 93 13.38 26.67 6.32
N ARG A 94 14.55 26.06 6.54
CA ARG A 94 15.87 26.69 6.32
C ARG A 94 16.37 26.63 4.88
N GLN A 95 15.92 25.66 4.09
CA GLN A 95 16.39 25.50 2.71
C GLN A 95 15.99 26.70 1.84
N SER A 96 16.92 27.23 1.04
CA SER A 96 16.58 28.10 -0.10
C SER A 96 15.77 27.31 -1.12
N ALA A 97 14.90 27.98 -1.89
CA ALA A 97 13.92 27.37 -2.80
C ALA A 97 14.47 26.41 -3.88
N ASN A 98 15.79 26.22 -3.98
CA ASN A 98 16.47 25.47 -5.04
C ASN A 98 17.23 24.21 -4.55
N VAL A 99 16.97 23.70 -3.34
CA VAL A 99 17.58 22.45 -2.86
C VAL A 99 16.54 21.33 -2.91
N GLY A 100 16.83 20.27 -3.67
CA GLY A 100 15.96 19.10 -3.80
C GLY A 100 15.83 18.32 -2.49
N GLY A 101 14.62 17.81 -2.21
CA GLY A 101 14.32 17.02 -1.02
C GLY A 101 12.83 16.69 -0.96
N PHE A 102 12.46 15.69 -0.17
CA PHE A 102 11.05 15.40 0.10
C PHE A 102 10.45 16.45 1.03
N LEU A 103 9.13 16.66 0.92
CA LEU A 103 8.39 17.44 1.91
C LEU A 103 8.44 16.72 3.26
N PRO A 104 8.66 17.43 4.39
CA PRO A 104 8.65 16.84 5.72
C PRO A 104 7.39 16.03 5.97
N ALA A 105 7.51 14.95 6.74
CA ALA A 105 6.39 14.07 7.09
C ALA A 105 5.19 14.85 7.65
N VAL A 106 5.43 15.81 8.56
CA VAL A 106 4.37 16.65 9.16
C VAL A 106 3.60 17.43 8.07
N LYS A 107 4.28 17.93 7.04
CA LYS A 107 3.65 18.63 5.91
C LYS A 107 2.84 17.68 5.05
N GLN A 108 3.34 16.46 4.83
CA GLN A 108 2.60 15.44 4.10
C GLN A 108 1.31 15.04 4.83
N ILE A 109 1.34 14.88 6.16
CA ILE A 109 0.13 14.63 6.96
C ILE A 109 -0.89 15.77 6.75
N GLY A 110 -0.45 17.02 6.75
CA GLY A 110 -1.29 18.19 6.44
C GLY A 110 -1.87 18.19 5.03
N ASN A 111 -1.07 17.82 4.02
CA ASN A 111 -1.52 17.70 2.63
C ASN A 111 -2.57 16.60 2.48
N VAL A 112 -2.39 15.46 3.16
CA VAL A 112 -3.37 14.38 3.17
C VAL A 112 -4.67 14.83 3.84
N ALA A 113 -4.57 15.63 4.90
CA ALA A 113 -5.72 16.22 5.57
C ALA A 113 -6.52 17.20 4.70
N ALA A 114 -5.96 17.65 3.57
CA ALA A 114 -6.61 18.49 2.55
C ALA A 114 -7.29 17.69 1.43
N LEU A 115 -7.22 16.35 1.44
CA LEU A 115 -7.83 15.54 0.39
C LEU A 115 -9.36 15.45 0.55
N PRO A 116 -10.14 15.53 -0.55
CA PRO A 116 -11.59 15.44 -0.49
C PRO A 116 -12.08 14.10 0.04
N GLY A 117 -13.16 14.12 0.83
CA GLY A 117 -13.76 12.91 1.41
C GLY A 117 -13.01 12.32 2.60
N ILE A 118 -11.87 12.89 3.04
CA ILE A 118 -11.15 12.40 4.23
C ILE A 118 -12.03 12.50 5.50
N VAL A 119 -11.90 11.51 6.38
CA VAL A 119 -12.71 11.34 7.58
C VAL A 119 -11.88 11.64 8.84
N LYS A 120 -12.38 12.55 9.67
CA LYS A 120 -11.88 12.92 11.02
C LYS A 120 -10.47 13.49 11.11
N TYR A 121 -9.44 12.74 10.71
CA TYR A 121 -8.02 13.12 10.84
C TYR A 121 -7.16 12.50 9.74
N SER A 122 -6.05 13.17 9.39
CA SER A 122 -4.87 12.51 8.81
C SER A 122 -3.91 12.15 9.94
N ILE A 123 -3.47 10.90 10.04
CA ILE A 123 -2.75 10.38 11.21
C ILE A 123 -1.36 9.87 10.82
N GLY A 124 -0.29 10.38 11.43
CA GLY A 124 1.05 9.79 11.38
C GLY A 124 1.30 8.84 12.56
N LEU A 125 1.73 7.61 12.28
CA LEU A 125 2.17 6.64 13.28
C LEU A 125 3.57 6.96 13.84
N PRO A 126 4.04 6.28 14.91
CA PRO A 126 5.34 6.57 15.52
C PRO A 126 6.57 6.45 14.64
N ASP A 127 6.50 5.66 13.58
CA ASP A 127 7.56 5.48 12.59
C ASP A 127 7.41 6.41 11.37
N VAL A 128 6.53 7.42 11.46
CA VAL A 128 6.20 8.29 10.33
C VAL A 128 7.42 9.06 9.83
N HIS A 129 7.63 9.06 8.51
CA HIS A 129 8.71 9.79 7.85
C HIS A 129 8.34 10.13 6.41
N SER A 130 9.12 11.03 5.81
CA SER A 130 8.85 11.55 4.47
C SER A 130 8.68 10.44 3.43
N GLY A 131 7.55 10.47 2.69
CA GLY A 131 7.20 9.52 1.64
C GLY A 131 6.85 10.20 0.31
N TYR A 132 6.06 9.52 -0.54
CA TYR A 132 5.64 10.01 -1.85
C TYR A 132 4.18 10.51 -1.82
N GLY A 133 4.00 11.80 -1.57
CA GLY A 133 2.68 12.43 -1.42
C GLY A 133 2.13 12.23 0.00
N PHE A 134 1.91 10.98 0.39
CA PHE A 134 1.67 10.59 1.78
C PHE A 134 3.01 10.31 2.47
N ALA A 135 3.08 10.54 3.78
CA ALA A 135 4.18 10.05 4.58
C ALA A 135 4.08 8.52 4.76
N ILE A 136 5.22 7.84 4.84
CA ILE A 136 5.24 6.44 5.28
C ILE A 136 4.76 6.42 6.74
N GLY A 137 3.90 5.47 7.11
CA GLY A 137 3.23 5.46 8.42
C GLY A 137 2.04 6.43 8.53
N ASN A 138 1.59 7.05 7.43
CA ASN A 138 0.38 7.89 7.44
C ASN A 138 -0.89 7.08 7.16
N ILE A 139 -1.84 7.12 8.08
CA ILE A 139 -3.20 6.58 7.94
C ILE A 139 -4.17 7.70 7.57
N ALA A 140 -5.02 7.44 6.57
CA ALA A 140 -6.17 8.27 6.25
C ALA A 140 -7.34 7.38 5.80
N ALA A 141 -8.55 7.73 6.24
CA ALA A 141 -9.78 7.08 5.80
C ALA A 141 -10.59 8.05 4.94
N PHE A 142 -11.18 7.55 3.86
CA PHE A 142 -11.99 8.33 2.93
C PHE A 142 -13.40 7.74 2.83
N ASP A 143 -14.42 8.60 2.87
CA ASP A 143 -15.82 8.19 2.76
C ASP A 143 -16.21 8.00 1.30
N MET A 144 -16.13 6.75 0.81
CA MET A 144 -16.45 6.41 -0.58
C MET A 144 -17.94 6.59 -0.95
N GLY A 145 -18.82 6.89 0.01
CA GLY A 145 -20.19 7.32 -0.27
C GLY A 145 -20.27 8.74 -0.84
N LYS A 146 -19.20 9.53 -0.70
CA LYS A 146 -19.12 10.91 -1.22
C LYS A 146 -18.53 10.93 -2.63
N PRO A 147 -19.19 11.54 -3.62
CA PRO A 147 -18.70 11.58 -5.00
C PRO A 147 -17.32 12.21 -5.19
N GLU A 148 -16.93 13.11 -4.30
CA GLU A 148 -15.63 13.79 -4.32
C GLU A 148 -14.51 12.98 -3.67
N ALA A 149 -14.82 11.89 -2.93
CA ALA A 149 -13.80 11.11 -2.23
C ALA A 149 -12.79 10.48 -3.19
N VAL A 150 -11.56 10.33 -2.70
CA VAL A 150 -10.42 9.93 -3.53
C VAL A 150 -9.81 8.61 -3.06
N VAL A 151 -9.22 7.90 -4.01
CA VAL A 151 -8.23 6.85 -3.76
C VAL A 151 -6.91 7.32 -4.36
N SER A 152 -5.85 7.38 -3.54
CA SER A 152 -4.53 7.85 -3.97
C SER A 152 -3.53 6.70 -3.93
N PRO A 153 -2.92 6.30 -5.06
CA PRO A 153 -1.85 5.29 -5.06
C PRO A 153 -0.68 5.65 -4.15
N GLY A 154 -0.37 6.94 -4.00
CA GLY A 154 0.68 7.42 -3.08
C GLY A 154 0.38 7.15 -1.61
N GLY A 155 -0.90 7.00 -1.23
CA GLY A 155 -1.32 6.61 0.11
C GLY A 155 -1.30 5.10 0.38
N VAL A 156 -1.14 4.29 -0.67
CA VAL A 156 -0.92 2.83 -0.54
C VAL A 156 0.58 2.53 -0.58
N GLY A 157 1.31 3.19 -1.47
CA GLY A 157 2.74 2.95 -1.70
C GLY A 157 3.01 2.23 -3.03
N PHE A 158 4.28 2.23 -3.44
CA PHE A 158 4.71 1.58 -4.69
C PHE A 158 4.71 0.06 -4.58
N ASP A 159 5.10 -0.47 -3.41
CA ASP A 159 5.12 -1.90 -3.12
C ASP A 159 3.78 -2.29 -2.47
N ILE A 160 2.78 -2.53 -3.33
CA ILE A 160 1.41 -2.81 -2.91
C ILE A 160 1.39 -4.16 -2.18
N ASN A 161 0.81 -4.18 -0.98
CA ASN A 161 0.75 -5.34 -0.11
C ASN A 161 2.13 -5.82 0.38
N CYS A 162 3.13 -4.93 0.46
CA CYS A 162 4.30 -5.18 1.29
C CYS A 162 3.83 -5.52 2.70
N GLY A 163 4.26 -6.67 3.22
CA GLY A 163 3.66 -7.23 4.42
C GLY A 163 4.54 -8.27 5.08
N VAL A 164 4.05 -8.80 6.19
CA VAL A 164 4.77 -9.76 7.02
C VAL A 164 3.90 -10.99 7.22
N ARG A 165 4.49 -12.17 7.03
CA ARG A 165 3.90 -13.45 7.43
C ARG A 165 4.74 -14.04 8.57
N LEU A 166 4.08 -14.47 9.63
CA LEU A 166 4.71 -15.19 10.74
C LEU A 166 4.30 -16.67 10.70
N VAL A 167 5.28 -17.56 10.60
CA VAL A 167 5.06 -19.01 10.70
C VAL A 167 5.56 -19.48 12.05
N ARG A 168 4.69 -20.15 12.82
CA ARG A 168 5.08 -20.77 14.08
C ARG A 168 5.48 -22.23 13.87
N THR A 169 6.40 -22.70 14.71
CA THR A 169 6.73 -24.13 14.81
C THR A 169 6.44 -24.62 16.24
N ASN A 170 6.62 -25.91 16.48
CA ASN A 170 6.60 -26.49 17.82
C ASN A 170 8.01 -26.59 18.43
N LEU A 171 9.03 -26.04 17.76
CA LEU A 171 10.41 -26.05 18.23
C LEU A 171 10.62 -24.95 19.27
N LEU A 172 11.48 -25.23 20.25
CA LEU A 172 11.97 -24.27 21.21
C LEU A 172 13.31 -23.70 20.76
N TYR A 173 13.75 -22.63 21.41
CA TYR A 173 15.07 -22.03 21.17
C TYR A 173 16.20 -23.06 21.29
N SER A 174 16.13 -23.97 22.29
CA SER A 174 17.13 -25.03 22.49
C SER A 174 17.24 -26.02 21.34
N ASP A 175 16.19 -26.18 20.54
CA ASP A 175 16.19 -27.09 19.38
C ASP A 175 16.83 -26.42 18.15
N VAL A 176 16.71 -25.09 18.04
CA VAL A 176 17.17 -24.32 16.90
C VAL A 176 18.59 -23.79 17.09
N GLU A 177 18.93 -23.34 18.29
CA GLU A 177 20.21 -22.71 18.60
C GLU A 177 21.43 -23.54 18.13
N PRO A 178 21.47 -24.88 18.33
CA PRO A 178 22.60 -25.70 17.88
C PRO A 178 22.73 -25.83 16.35
N VAL A 179 21.65 -25.57 15.60
CA VAL A 179 21.60 -25.74 14.14
C VAL A 179 21.33 -24.44 13.38
N LYS A 180 21.31 -23.30 14.08
CA LYS A 180 20.86 -22.00 13.54
C LYS A 180 21.58 -21.58 12.27
N GLU A 181 22.88 -21.81 12.16
CA GLU A 181 23.68 -21.44 10.99
C GLU A 181 23.32 -22.31 9.79
N ARG A 182 23.21 -23.63 10.00
CA ARG A 182 22.78 -24.57 8.95
C ARG A 182 21.34 -24.29 8.51
N LEU A 183 20.45 -23.96 9.44
CA LEU A 183 19.08 -23.58 9.13
C LEU A 183 19.03 -22.28 8.32
N ALA A 184 19.77 -21.26 8.74
CA ALA A 184 19.85 -19.99 8.01
C ALA A 184 20.40 -20.18 6.60
N GLN A 185 21.47 -20.95 6.44
CA GLN A 185 22.02 -21.28 5.12
C GLN A 185 21.00 -22.06 4.28
N SER A 186 20.33 -23.06 4.86
CA SER A 186 19.30 -23.82 4.16
C SER A 186 18.13 -22.92 3.71
N LEU A 187 17.71 -21.95 4.52
CA LEU A 187 16.67 -20.99 4.12
C LEU A 187 17.16 -20.12 2.95
N PHE A 188 18.39 -19.61 3.03
CA PHE A 188 18.99 -18.82 1.96
C PHE A 188 19.12 -19.59 0.64
N ASP A 189 19.49 -20.87 0.71
CA ASP A 189 19.63 -21.72 -0.47
C ASP A 189 18.28 -22.02 -1.16
N HIS A 190 17.18 -22.02 -0.40
CA HIS A 190 15.85 -22.40 -0.89
C HIS A 190 14.90 -21.20 -1.13
N ILE A 191 15.19 -20.02 -0.57
CA ILE A 191 14.39 -18.80 -0.71
C ILE A 191 15.21 -17.79 -1.53
N PRO A 192 14.91 -17.63 -2.83
CA PRO A 192 15.73 -16.79 -3.70
C PRO A 192 15.67 -15.31 -3.33
N VAL A 193 16.74 -14.74 -2.77
CA VAL A 193 16.80 -13.31 -2.40
C VAL A 193 17.64 -12.47 -3.37
N GLY A 194 17.33 -11.17 -3.46
CA GLY A 194 18.16 -10.18 -4.14
C GLY A 194 17.58 -9.58 -5.42
N VAL A 195 18.10 -8.40 -5.80
CA VAL A 195 17.62 -7.65 -6.96
C VAL A 195 17.94 -8.41 -8.25
N GLY A 196 16.91 -8.76 -9.01
CA GLY A 196 17.06 -9.51 -10.27
C GLY A 196 17.16 -11.02 -10.10
N SER A 197 17.02 -11.53 -8.87
CA SER A 197 16.80 -12.95 -8.63
C SER A 197 15.51 -13.41 -9.33
N GLN A 198 15.49 -14.65 -9.80
CA GLN A 198 14.32 -15.27 -10.39
C GLN A 198 13.68 -16.22 -9.38
N GLY A 199 12.35 -16.22 -9.34
CA GLY A 199 11.58 -17.09 -8.47
C GLY A 199 11.75 -18.55 -8.82
N ILE A 200 11.69 -19.41 -7.81
CA ILE A 200 11.82 -20.87 -7.98
C ILE A 200 10.57 -21.49 -8.62
N ILE A 201 9.45 -20.77 -8.62
CA ILE A 201 8.16 -21.23 -9.14
C ILE A 201 8.12 -21.02 -10.66
N PRO A 202 8.06 -22.09 -11.48
CA PRO A 202 7.92 -21.95 -12.92
C PRO A 202 6.57 -21.30 -13.27
N THR A 203 6.60 -20.02 -13.64
CA THR A 203 5.38 -19.22 -13.83
C THR A 203 5.21 -18.84 -15.30
N LYS A 204 4.09 -19.23 -15.92
CA LYS A 204 3.67 -18.76 -17.25
C LYS A 204 2.77 -17.54 -17.12
N ALA A 205 2.52 -16.87 -18.24
CA ALA A 205 1.65 -15.70 -18.27
C ALA A 205 0.25 -15.97 -17.70
N GLN A 206 -0.32 -17.15 -17.97
CA GLN A 206 -1.61 -17.56 -17.43
C GLN A 206 -1.57 -17.76 -15.91
N ASP A 207 -0.51 -18.39 -15.39
CA ASP A 207 -0.32 -18.59 -13.94
C ASP A 207 -0.28 -17.26 -13.20
N MET A 208 0.39 -16.25 -13.76
CA MET A 208 0.41 -14.89 -13.21
C MET A 208 -0.99 -14.25 -13.16
N GLU A 209 -1.80 -14.42 -14.20
CA GLU A 209 -3.16 -13.88 -14.21
C GLU A 209 -4.06 -14.56 -13.18
N GLU A 210 -3.94 -15.87 -13.06
CA GLU A 210 -4.69 -16.65 -12.07
C GLU A 210 -4.23 -16.32 -10.65
N ALA A 211 -2.92 -16.19 -10.40
CA ALA A 211 -2.38 -15.76 -9.11
C ALA A 211 -2.87 -14.36 -8.71
N LEU A 212 -2.89 -13.41 -9.65
CA LEU A 212 -3.45 -12.06 -9.40
C LEU A 212 -4.94 -12.08 -9.03
N GLN A 213 -5.71 -13.03 -9.57
CA GLN A 213 -7.16 -13.12 -9.39
C GLN A 213 -7.55 -13.92 -8.14
N LEU A 214 -6.78 -14.97 -7.84
CA LEU A 214 -7.10 -16.00 -6.86
C LEU A 214 -6.25 -15.87 -5.58
N GLY A 215 -5.15 -15.13 -5.60
CA GLY A 215 -4.28 -14.98 -4.43
C GLY A 215 -3.83 -16.33 -3.89
N ILE A 216 -3.98 -16.55 -2.58
CA ILE A 216 -3.58 -17.82 -1.95
C ILE A 216 -4.35 -19.05 -2.47
N ASP A 217 -5.56 -18.89 -3.00
CA ASP A 217 -6.32 -20.00 -3.60
C ASP A 217 -5.56 -20.61 -4.80
N TRP A 218 -4.80 -19.81 -5.54
CA TRP A 218 -3.90 -20.30 -6.59
C TRP A 218 -2.78 -21.13 -5.98
N SER A 219 -2.10 -20.61 -4.95
CA SER A 219 -1.04 -21.33 -4.24
C SER A 219 -1.50 -22.67 -3.67
N LEU A 220 -2.73 -22.73 -3.13
CA LEU A 220 -3.35 -23.98 -2.66
C LEU A 220 -3.53 -24.99 -3.78
N ARG A 221 -4.07 -24.54 -4.92
CA ARG A 221 -4.32 -25.40 -6.08
C ARG A 221 -3.03 -25.97 -6.68
N GLU A 222 -1.96 -25.17 -6.71
CA GLU A 222 -0.65 -25.58 -7.20
C GLU A 222 0.18 -26.37 -6.17
N GLY A 223 -0.30 -26.50 -4.92
CA GLY A 223 0.34 -27.30 -3.87
C GLY A 223 1.41 -26.58 -3.05
N TYR A 224 1.43 -25.25 -3.05
CA TYR A 224 2.38 -24.42 -2.28
C TYR A 224 1.87 -23.99 -0.90
N ALA A 225 0.63 -24.31 -0.56
CA ALA A 225 0.01 -23.94 0.71
C ALA A 225 -0.92 -25.06 1.21
N TRP A 226 -1.25 -25.04 2.50
CA TRP A 226 -2.23 -25.92 3.11
C TRP A 226 -3.61 -25.24 3.25
N PRO A 227 -4.72 -26.00 3.21
CA PRO A 227 -6.07 -25.43 3.31
C PRO A 227 -6.27 -24.46 4.47
N GLU A 228 -5.58 -24.68 5.59
CA GLU A 228 -5.66 -23.88 6.82
C GLU A 228 -4.88 -22.55 6.73
N ASP A 229 -3.92 -22.41 5.80
CA ASP A 229 -3.08 -21.21 5.69
C ASP A 229 -3.90 -19.97 5.36
N LYS A 230 -4.98 -20.12 4.57
CA LYS A 230 -5.86 -19.00 4.21
C LYS A 230 -6.57 -18.40 5.42
N GLU A 231 -6.88 -19.22 6.42
CA GLU A 231 -7.59 -18.78 7.64
C GLU A 231 -6.69 -17.90 8.52
N HIS A 232 -5.38 -17.94 8.27
CA HIS A 232 -4.35 -17.18 8.98
C HIS A 232 -3.79 -16.03 8.13
N CYS A 233 -4.49 -15.65 7.06
CA CYS A 233 -4.16 -14.50 6.22
C CYS A 233 -5.23 -13.42 6.36
N GLU A 234 -4.80 -12.16 6.41
CA GLU A 234 -5.70 -11.03 6.18
C GLU A 234 -6.41 -11.20 4.82
N GLU A 235 -7.70 -10.84 4.76
CA GLU A 235 -8.57 -11.05 3.59
C GLU A 235 -8.59 -12.50 3.07
N TYR A 236 -8.31 -13.49 3.94
CA TYR A 236 -8.12 -14.89 3.55
C TYR A 236 -7.09 -15.08 2.42
N GLY A 237 -6.14 -14.15 2.28
CA GLY A 237 -5.13 -14.15 1.22
C GLY A 237 -5.67 -13.84 -0.17
N ARG A 238 -6.88 -13.27 -0.29
CA ARG A 238 -7.50 -12.94 -1.58
C ARG A 238 -8.55 -11.83 -1.49
N MET A 239 -8.34 -10.75 -2.26
CA MET A 239 -9.37 -9.74 -2.50
C MET A 239 -10.26 -10.12 -3.69
N LEU A 240 -11.55 -10.34 -3.46
CA LEU A 240 -12.49 -10.86 -4.48
C LEU A 240 -12.68 -9.97 -5.71
N GLY A 241 -12.47 -8.66 -5.57
CA GLY A 241 -12.63 -7.66 -6.64
C GLY A 241 -11.41 -7.50 -7.56
N ALA A 242 -10.35 -8.29 -7.39
CA ALA A 242 -9.17 -8.21 -8.25
C ALA A 242 -9.54 -8.47 -9.72
N ASP A 243 -8.97 -7.70 -10.64
CA ASP A 243 -9.15 -7.88 -12.10
C ASP A 243 -7.77 -7.79 -12.78
N PRO A 244 -7.18 -8.91 -13.23
CA PRO A 244 -5.90 -8.94 -13.92
C PRO A 244 -5.85 -8.09 -15.19
N ASN A 245 -6.99 -7.72 -15.79
CA ASN A 245 -7.02 -6.86 -16.98
C ASN A 245 -6.72 -5.40 -16.65
N LYS A 246 -6.82 -4.99 -15.38
CA LYS A 246 -6.40 -3.66 -14.93
C LYS A 246 -4.90 -3.55 -14.68
N VAL A 247 -4.18 -4.68 -14.67
CA VAL A 247 -2.73 -4.73 -14.50
C VAL A 247 -2.04 -4.65 -15.85
N SER A 248 -1.18 -3.64 -16.03
CA SER A 248 -0.48 -3.42 -17.29
C SER A 248 0.41 -4.61 -17.68
N SER A 249 0.59 -4.82 -18.98
CA SER A 249 1.50 -5.84 -19.50
C SER A 249 2.94 -5.66 -19.01
N ARG A 250 3.38 -4.40 -18.83
CA ARG A 250 4.69 -4.08 -18.26
C ARG A 250 4.83 -4.57 -16.81
N ALA A 251 3.82 -4.36 -15.97
CA ALA A 251 3.81 -4.83 -14.59
C ALA A 251 3.81 -6.36 -14.52
N LYS A 252 2.96 -7.02 -15.31
CA LYS A 252 2.95 -8.49 -15.42
C LYS A 252 4.30 -9.05 -15.86
N LYS A 253 4.91 -8.48 -16.91
CA LYS A 253 6.25 -8.89 -17.39
C LYS A 253 7.34 -8.71 -16.34
N ARG A 254 7.25 -7.67 -15.51
CA ARG A 254 8.20 -7.44 -14.42
C ARG A 254 8.03 -8.46 -13.29
N GLY A 255 6.80 -8.75 -12.88
CA GLY A 255 6.51 -9.66 -11.77
C GLY A 255 6.62 -11.14 -12.12
N LEU A 256 6.40 -11.52 -13.38
CA LEU A 256 6.42 -12.91 -13.84
C LEU A 256 7.67 -13.70 -13.42
N PRO A 257 8.91 -13.21 -13.61
CA PRO A 257 10.10 -13.93 -13.17
C PRO A 257 10.35 -13.83 -11.66
N GLN A 258 9.55 -13.09 -10.89
CA GLN A 258 9.80 -12.76 -9.48
C GLN A 258 8.85 -13.51 -8.52
N LEU A 259 7.93 -14.33 -9.01
CA LEU A 259 7.00 -15.04 -8.14
C LEU A 259 7.73 -16.14 -7.36
N GLY A 260 7.71 -16.06 -6.02
CA GLY A 260 8.42 -17.00 -5.16
C GLY A 260 9.91 -16.68 -4.97
N THR A 261 10.24 -15.39 -4.91
CA THR A 261 11.52 -14.84 -4.41
C THR A 261 11.33 -14.30 -2.99
#